data_AF-A0A926FHV1-F1
#
_entry.id   AF-A0A926FHV1-F1
#
_cell.length_a   1.000
_cell.length_b   1.000
_cell.length_c   1.000
_cell.angle_alpha   90.00
_cell.angle_beta   90.00
_cell.angle_gamma   90.00
#
_symmetry.space_group_name_H-M   'P 1'
#
loop_
_entity.id
_entity.type
_entity.pdbx_description
1 polymer ?
#
loop_
_entity_poly.entity_id
_entity_poly.type
_entity_poly.pdbx_seq_one_letter_code
_entity_poly.pdbx_strand_id
1 'polypeptide(L)'
;MPTPADRLRERIRREGPISFLDFMEAALYGPDGYYSSGARIGQTGDFVTSPHVSPVFARAIAERFLQDAGELEGPLDFVEVGAGDGQFLEDFASHIARKAPDLAARSLRLTAVERSATSRQTLEQREISPSPRILADPGDLPGGSVTGWIFSNELYDALPVARVVGAREGLAELRVGLGHERFAWVPTPAPPPLEEHLAAFRVGLEEGQVAEIRPSAAPLHRHLA
;
A
#
# COMPACT_ATOMS: atom_id res chain seq x y z
N MET A 1 25.88 1.62 -12.71
CA MET A 1 25.13 0.85 -11.69
C MET A 1 24.09 0.02 -12.42
N PRO A 2 23.91 -1.27 -12.09
CA PRO A 2 22.87 -2.09 -12.71
C PRO A 2 21.49 -1.52 -12.39
N THR A 3 20.57 -1.51 -13.36
CA THR A 3 19.19 -1.04 -13.15
C THR A 3 18.39 -2.06 -12.33
N PRO A 4 17.21 -1.70 -11.77
CA PRO A 4 16.30 -2.67 -11.14
C PRO A 4 15.99 -3.86 -12.06
N ALA A 5 15.78 -3.60 -13.35
CA ALA A 5 15.53 -4.64 -14.35
C ALA A 5 16.73 -5.57 -14.53
N ASP A 6 17.96 -5.05 -14.51
CA ASP A 6 19.17 -5.86 -14.64
C ASP A 6 19.34 -6.81 -13.44
N ARG A 7 19.10 -6.32 -12.22
CA ARG A 7 19.12 -7.13 -11.01
C ARG A 7 18.06 -8.23 -11.03
N LEU A 8 16.85 -7.93 -11.50
CA LEU A 8 15.78 -8.91 -11.67
C LEU A 8 16.15 -9.98 -12.70
N ARG A 9 16.72 -9.60 -13.85
CA ARG A 9 17.21 -10.56 -14.86
C ARG A 9 18.30 -11.46 -14.27
N GLU A 10 19.25 -10.89 -13.55
CA GLU A 10 20.32 -11.66 -12.90
C GLU A 10 19.79 -12.65 -11.87
N ARG A 11 18.84 -12.21 -11.02
CA ARG A 11 18.14 -13.09 -10.06
C ARG A 11 17.47 -14.26 -10.78
N ILE A 12 16.70 -13.98 -11.84
CA ILE A 12 15.99 -15.03 -12.59
C ILE A 12 16.97 -16.00 -13.29
N ARG A 13 18.11 -15.52 -13.80
CA ARG A 13 19.13 -16.42 -14.39
C ARG A 13 19.74 -17.36 -13.34
N ARG A 14 19.87 -16.90 -12.10
CA ARG A 14 20.46 -17.68 -11.00
C ARG A 14 19.47 -18.64 -10.35
N GLU A 15 18.25 -18.19 -10.11
CA GLU A 15 17.25 -18.90 -9.29
C GLU A 15 16.16 -19.59 -10.13
N GLY A 16 16.10 -19.31 -11.44
CA GLY A 16 14.97 -19.64 -12.29
C GLY A 16 13.83 -18.62 -12.17
N PRO A 17 12.66 -18.92 -12.75
CA PRO A 17 11.49 -18.05 -12.65
C PRO A 17 11.14 -17.73 -11.20
N ILE A 18 10.79 -16.48 -10.91
CA ILE A 18 10.36 -16.01 -9.58
C ILE A 18 8.85 -15.75 -9.57
N SER A 19 8.21 -15.75 -8.40
CA SER A 19 6.79 -15.40 -8.32
C SER A 19 6.55 -13.98 -8.85
N PHE A 20 5.35 -13.68 -9.39
CA PHE A 20 5.01 -12.29 -9.72
C PHE A 20 5.00 -11.39 -8.49
N LEU A 21 4.68 -11.97 -7.32
CA LEU A 21 4.74 -11.30 -6.04
C LEU A 21 6.16 -10.80 -5.74
N ASP A 22 7.17 -11.69 -5.84
CA ASP A 22 8.57 -11.33 -5.64
C ASP A 22 9.09 -10.33 -6.67
N PHE A 23 8.61 -10.46 -7.92
CA PHE A 23 8.93 -9.53 -8.99
C PHE A 23 8.40 -8.13 -8.68
N MET A 24 7.12 -8.01 -8.31
CA MET A 24 6.49 -6.74 -7.90
C MET A 24 7.19 -6.16 -6.68
N GLU A 25 7.44 -6.97 -5.65
CA GLU A 25 8.10 -6.53 -4.42
C GLU A 25 9.47 -5.90 -4.71
N ALA A 26 10.29 -6.55 -5.54
CA ALA A 26 11.59 -6.03 -5.93
C ALA A 26 11.49 -4.80 -6.85
N ALA A 27 10.56 -4.78 -7.80
CA ALA A 27 10.39 -3.68 -8.75
C ALA A 27 9.82 -2.41 -8.09
N LEU A 28 8.93 -2.57 -7.12
CA LEU A 28 8.24 -1.46 -6.44
C LEU A 28 9.01 -0.97 -5.22
N TYR A 29 9.50 -1.88 -4.38
CA TYR A 29 10.01 -1.56 -3.04
C TYR A 29 11.47 -1.97 -2.81
N GLY A 30 12.09 -2.68 -3.76
CA GLY A 30 13.51 -3.03 -3.69
C GLY A 30 14.45 -1.82 -3.78
N PRO A 31 15.78 -2.05 -3.74
CA PRO A 31 16.76 -1.00 -4.04
C PRO A 31 16.47 -0.38 -5.41
N ASP A 32 16.42 0.94 -5.48
CA ASP A 32 15.98 1.73 -6.64
C ASP A 32 14.62 1.31 -7.25
N GLY A 33 13.78 0.64 -6.46
CA GLY A 33 12.41 0.30 -6.84
C GLY A 33 11.56 1.57 -6.94
N TYR A 34 10.46 1.48 -7.69
CA TYR A 34 9.65 2.62 -8.08
C TYR A 34 9.28 3.57 -6.91
N TYR A 35 8.76 3.02 -5.80
CA TYR A 35 8.40 3.82 -4.62
C TYR A 35 9.60 4.18 -3.75
N SER A 36 10.66 3.37 -3.79
CA SER A 36 11.90 3.58 -3.02
C SER A 36 12.80 4.66 -3.61
N SER A 37 12.70 4.95 -4.91
CA SER A 37 13.54 5.94 -5.60
C SER A 37 12.89 7.32 -5.77
N GLY A 38 11.81 7.60 -5.04
CA GLY A 38 11.03 8.84 -5.18
C GLY A 38 10.08 8.78 -6.37
N ALA A 39 9.07 7.91 -6.28
CA ALA A 39 7.96 7.86 -7.22
C ALA A 39 7.42 9.28 -7.46
N ARG A 40 7.25 9.66 -8.73
CA ARG A 40 6.68 10.97 -9.06
C ARG A 40 5.16 10.83 -8.98
N ILE A 41 4.58 11.12 -7.83
CA ILE A 41 3.13 11.11 -7.64
C ILE A 41 2.62 12.55 -7.74
N GLY A 42 1.50 12.76 -8.44
CA GLY A 42 0.87 14.08 -8.58
C GLY A 42 0.74 14.55 -10.03
N GLN A 43 0.27 15.78 -10.23
CA GLN A 43 -0.14 16.29 -11.56
C GLN A 43 0.97 16.26 -12.63
N THR A 44 2.23 16.33 -12.23
CA THR A 44 3.40 16.26 -13.12
C THR A 44 4.14 14.91 -13.04
N GLY A 45 3.58 13.98 -12.27
CA GLY A 45 4.11 12.66 -11.98
C GLY A 45 3.74 11.59 -13.00
N ASP A 46 3.94 10.33 -12.65
CA ASP A 46 3.64 9.18 -13.50
C ASP A 46 2.18 8.72 -13.33
N PHE A 47 1.57 9.04 -12.19
CA PHE A 47 0.12 8.99 -11.96
C PHE A 47 -0.30 10.01 -10.90
N VAL A 48 -1.61 10.29 -10.85
CA VAL A 48 -2.23 11.21 -9.89
C VAL A 48 -3.18 10.41 -9.00
N THR A 49 -3.09 10.60 -7.69
CA THR A 49 -4.04 10.02 -6.73
C THR A 49 -5.06 11.06 -6.29
N SER A 50 -6.17 10.63 -5.70
CA SER A 50 -7.26 11.53 -5.28
C SER A 50 -6.80 12.74 -4.44
N PRO A 51 -5.89 12.59 -3.46
CA PRO A 51 -5.33 13.72 -2.71
C PRO A 51 -4.60 14.77 -3.56
N HIS A 52 -3.94 14.34 -4.65
CA HIS A 52 -3.16 15.23 -5.53
C HIS A 52 -4.01 15.93 -6.60
N VAL A 53 -5.25 15.47 -6.82
CA VAL A 53 -6.21 16.15 -7.72
C VAL A 53 -6.77 17.39 -7.05
N SER A 54 -7.21 17.27 -5.79
CA SER A 54 -7.83 18.37 -5.07
C SER A 54 -7.84 18.17 -3.55
N PRO A 55 -7.59 19.22 -2.76
CA PRO A 55 -7.81 19.23 -1.32
C PRO A 55 -9.24 18.88 -0.90
N VAL A 56 -10.23 18.99 -1.81
CA VAL A 56 -11.63 18.66 -1.52
C VAL A 56 -11.79 17.22 -1.04
N PHE A 57 -10.97 16.29 -1.53
CA PHE A 57 -11.01 14.89 -1.08
C PHE A 57 -10.67 14.77 0.42
N ALA A 58 -9.52 15.30 0.84
CA ALA A 58 -9.12 15.29 2.25
C ALA A 58 -10.11 16.05 3.15
N ARG A 59 -10.68 17.16 2.65
CA ARG A 59 -11.71 17.92 3.37
C ARG A 59 -13.00 17.11 3.57
N ALA A 60 -13.44 16.36 2.56
CA ALA A 60 -14.62 15.52 2.67
C ALA A 60 -14.43 14.40 3.70
N ILE A 61 -13.25 13.79 3.72
CA ILE A 61 -12.89 12.80 4.75
C ILE A 61 -12.81 13.45 6.13
N ALA A 62 -12.24 14.64 6.25
CA ALA A 62 -12.18 15.40 7.50
C ALA A 62 -13.57 15.74 8.06
N GLU A 63 -14.51 16.19 7.22
CA GLU A 63 -15.89 16.46 7.64
C GLU A 63 -16.57 15.17 8.16
N ARG A 64 -16.35 14.03 7.51
CA ARG A 64 -16.88 12.76 7.99
C ARG A 64 -16.23 12.31 9.31
N PHE A 65 -14.90 12.46 9.44
CA PHE A 65 -14.20 12.19 10.69
C PHE A 65 -14.74 13.05 11.84
N LEU A 66 -15.04 14.33 11.61
CA LEU A 66 -15.61 15.22 12.63
C LEU A 66 -17.02 14.81 13.08
N GLN A 67 -17.83 14.25 12.18
CA GLN A 67 -19.14 13.72 12.54
C GLN A 67 -19.00 12.54 13.50
N ASP A 68 -18.11 11.61 13.18
CA ASP A 68 -17.91 10.40 13.98
C ASP A 68 -17.12 10.71 15.28
N ALA A 69 -16.27 11.74 15.26
CA ALA A 69 -15.54 12.22 16.43
C ALA A 69 -16.44 12.64 17.60
N GLY A 70 -17.66 13.11 17.32
CA GLY A 70 -18.63 13.48 18.36
C GLY A 70 -19.18 12.29 19.15
N GLU A 71 -19.01 11.07 18.65
CA GLU A 71 -19.46 9.82 19.28
C GLU A 71 -18.35 9.11 20.06
N LEU A 72 -17.12 9.61 19.99
CA LEU A 72 -15.93 9.02 20.59
C LEU A 72 -15.47 9.82 21.81
N GLU A 73 -14.96 9.13 22.83
CA GLU A 73 -14.44 9.74 24.05
C GLU A 73 -12.90 9.72 24.07
N GLY A 74 -12.28 10.78 24.60
CA GLY A 74 -10.83 10.87 24.79
C GLY A 74 -10.06 11.43 23.59
N PRO A 75 -8.73 11.30 23.59
CA PRO A 75 -7.90 11.66 22.43
C PRO A 75 -8.27 10.81 21.21
N LEU A 76 -8.43 11.45 20.06
CA LEU A 76 -8.79 10.81 18.80
C LEU A 76 -7.57 10.61 17.91
N ASP A 77 -7.44 9.41 17.38
CA ASP A 77 -6.41 9.04 16.43
C ASP A 77 -6.91 9.16 15.00
N PHE A 78 -6.06 9.70 14.13
CA PHE A 78 -6.16 9.53 12.70
C PHE A 78 -4.86 8.93 12.18
N VAL A 79 -4.92 7.66 11.77
CA VAL A 79 -3.78 6.91 11.25
C VAL A 79 -3.93 6.77 9.74
N GLU A 80 -3.07 7.40 8.97
CA GLU A 80 -2.99 7.19 7.52
C GLU A 80 -1.95 6.11 7.19
N VAL A 81 -2.38 5.03 6.55
CA VAL A 81 -1.50 3.94 6.08
C VAL A 81 -1.29 4.04 4.58
N GLY A 82 -0.03 4.12 4.16
CA GLY A 82 0.33 4.53 2.80
C GLY A 82 0.23 6.05 2.63
N ALA A 83 0.74 6.80 3.62
CA ALA A 83 0.59 8.26 3.66
C ALA A 83 1.31 8.99 2.53
N GLY A 84 2.18 8.30 1.79
CA GLY A 84 2.91 8.89 0.67
C GLY A 84 3.73 10.08 1.11
N ASP A 85 3.62 11.18 0.37
CA ASP A 85 4.34 12.41 0.66
C ASP A 85 3.69 13.26 1.77
N GLY A 86 2.52 12.86 2.30
CA GLY A 86 1.78 13.57 3.35
C GLY A 86 0.79 14.64 2.87
N GLN A 87 0.58 14.81 1.56
CA GLN A 87 -0.36 15.83 1.03
C GLN A 87 -1.78 15.69 1.59
N PHE A 88 -2.30 14.45 1.64
CA PHE A 88 -3.63 14.19 2.20
C PHE A 88 -3.70 14.62 3.67
N LEU A 89 -2.73 14.21 4.48
CA LEU A 89 -2.70 14.48 5.91
C LEU A 89 -2.60 15.97 6.22
N GLU A 90 -1.83 16.72 5.42
CA GLU A 90 -1.74 18.18 5.53
C GLU A 90 -3.08 18.87 5.27
N ASP A 91 -3.76 18.51 4.17
CA ASP A 91 -5.06 19.07 3.82
C ASP A 91 -6.15 18.67 4.82
N PHE A 92 -6.09 17.43 5.32
CA PHE A 92 -6.95 16.90 6.37
C PHE A 92 -6.77 17.69 7.67
N ALA A 93 -5.55 17.76 8.20
CA ALA A 93 -5.22 18.43 9.45
C ALA A 93 -5.58 19.93 9.39
N SER A 94 -5.24 20.59 8.28
CA SER A 94 -5.58 21.99 8.04
C SER A 94 -7.09 22.23 8.04
N HIS A 95 -7.89 21.27 7.55
CA HIS A 95 -9.34 21.38 7.59
C HIS A 95 -9.89 21.21 9.02
N ILE A 96 -9.41 20.19 9.75
CA ILE A 96 -9.79 19.97 11.15
C ILE A 96 -9.45 21.18 12.02
N ALA A 97 -8.25 21.75 11.88
CA ALA A 97 -7.82 22.93 12.63
C ALA A 97 -8.75 24.15 12.43
N ARG A 98 -9.34 24.30 11.24
CA ARG A 98 -10.31 25.38 10.97
C ARG A 98 -11.71 25.08 11.50
N LYS A 99 -12.16 23.83 11.46
CA LYS A 99 -13.54 23.45 11.82
C LYS A 99 -13.71 23.09 13.28
N ALA A 100 -12.69 22.52 13.91
CA ALA A 100 -12.68 22.07 15.29
C ALA A 100 -11.31 22.36 15.93
N PRO A 101 -10.96 23.64 16.17
CA PRO A 101 -9.64 24.03 16.67
C PRO A 101 -9.30 23.40 18.03
N ASP A 102 -10.29 23.23 18.92
CA ASP A 102 -10.07 22.60 20.22
C ASP A 102 -9.72 21.11 20.09
N LEU A 103 -10.38 20.38 19.18
CA LEU A 103 -10.05 19.00 18.86
C LEU A 103 -8.62 18.91 18.32
N ALA A 104 -8.31 19.73 17.31
CA ALA A 104 -6.99 19.77 16.68
C ALA A 104 -5.86 20.05 17.67
N ALA A 105 -6.09 20.98 18.61
CA ALA A 105 -5.05 21.44 19.53
C ALA A 105 -4.84 20.52 20.75
N ARG A 106 -5.85 19.75 21.16
CA ARG A 106 -5.83 19.08 22.47
C ARG A 106 -6.02 17.57 22.43
N SER A 107 -6.70 17.07 21.39
CA SER A 107 -7.20 15.70 21.40
C SER A 107 -6.87 14.94 20.11
N LEU A 108 -6.54 15.59 19.01
CA LEU A 108 -6.18 14.91 17.77
C LEU A 108 -4.73 14.41 17.79
N ARG A 109 -4.53 13.13 17.48
CA ARG A 109 -3.22 12.50 17.28
C ARG A 109 -3.14 12.00 15.84
N LEU A 110 -2.16 12.50 15.10
CA LEU A 110 -1.93 12.07 13.72
C LEU A 110 -0.81 11.03 13.69
N THR A 111 -1.01 9.96 12.92
CA THR A 111 0.05 9.00 12.60
C THR A 111 0.08 8.76 11.09
N ALA A 112 1.26 8.84 10.50
CA ALA A 112 1.52 8.49 9.11
C ALA A 112 2.35 7.21 9.07
N VAL A 113 1.88 6.19 8.38
CA VAL A 113 2.64 4.96 8.11
C VAL A 113 3.02 4.96 6.64
N GLU A 114 4.31 5.02 6.35
CA GLU A 114 4.82 5.06 4.97
C GLU A 114 6.11 4.26 4.86
N ARG A 115 6.14 3.30 3.94
CA ARG A 115 7.26 2.37 3.75
C ARG A 115 8.46 3.03 3.07
N SER A 116 8.23 3.96 2.15
CA SER A 116 9.29 4.65 1.40
C SER A 116 10.02 5.66 2.27
N ALA A 117 11.34 5.49 2.41
CA ALA A 117 12.18 6.44 3.14
C ALA A 117 12.17 7.84 2.52
N THR A 118 12.14 7.92 1.19
CA THR A 118 12.08 9.19 0.47
C THR A 118 10.74 9.89 0.71
N SER A 119 9.62 9.17 0.65
CA SER A 119 8.31 9.75 0.93
C SER A 119 8.18 10.19 2.39
N ARG A 120 8.71 9.41 3.34
CA ARG A 120 8.80 9.83 4.75
C ARG A 120 9.61 11.12 4.92
N GLN A 121 10.74 11.25 4.22
CA GLN A 121 11.55 12.48 4.27
C GLN A 121 10.77 13.70 3.74
N THR A 122 9.99 13.54 2.67
CA THR A 122 9.11 14.60 2.18
C THR A 122 8.01 14.94 3.18
N LEU A 123 7.40 13.92 3.79
CA LEU A 123 6.36 14.08 4.81
C LEU A 123 6.90 14.81 6.05
N GLU A 124 8.12 14.50 6.51
CA GLU A 124 8.82 15.18 7.61
C GLU A 124 9.06 16.68 7.36
N GLN A 125 9.14 17.09 6.10
CA GLN A 125 9.35 18.49 5.70
C GLN A 125 8.03 19.29 5.61
N ARG A 126 6.87 18.63 5.67
CA ARG A 126 5.57 19.30 5.61
C ARG A 126 5.20 19.90 6.97
N GLU A 127 4.61 21.09 6.95
CA GLU A 127 4.15 21.79 8.16
C GLU A 127 2.74 21.33 8.56
N ILE A 128 2.64 20.09 9.05
CA ILE A 128 1.38 19.51 9.53
C ILE A 128 1.20 19.80 11.03
N SER A 129 0.03 20.31 11.42
CA SER A 129 -0.32 20.61 12.81
C SER A 129 -1.66 19.98 13.20
N PRO A 130 -1.72 19.13 14.26
CA PRO A 130 -0.59 18.67 15.08
C PRO A 130 0.40 17.81 14.29
N SER A 131 1.68 17.80 14.69
CA SER A 131 2.71 17.04 13.95
C SER A 131 2.46 15.53 14.01
N PRO A 132 2.48 14.82 12.87
CA PRO A 132 2.23 13.40 12.84
C PRO A 132 3.39 12.60 13.40
N ARG A 133 3.08 11.49 14.09
CA ARG A 133 4.05 10.41 14.32
C ARG A 133 4.26 9.67 13.00
N ILE A 134 5.52 9.51 12.58
CA ILE A 134 5.85 8.87 11.30
C ILE A 134 6.43 7.48 11.57
N LEU A 135 5.85 6.46 10.95
CA LEU A 135 6.22 5.06 11.10
C LEU A 135 6.56 4.44 9.74
N ALA A 136 7.48 3.48 9.74
CA ALA A 136 7.87 2.76 8.53
C ALA A 136 6.99 1.54 8.26
N ASP A 137 6.49 0.90 9.32
CA ASP A 137 5.71 -0.33 9.25
C ASP A 137 4.41 -0.22 10.05
N PRO A 138 3.27 -0.71 9.55
CA PRO A 138 2.03 -0.79 10.32
C PRO A 138 2.19 -1.56 11.64
N GLY A 139 3.09 -2.54 11.69
CA GLY A 139 3.48 -3.31 12.87
C GLY A 139 4.04 -2.47 14.02
N ASP A 140 4.50 -1.25 13.75
CA ASP A 140 4.99 -0.31 14.79
C ASP A 140 3.85 0.45 15.48
N LEU A 141 2.61 0.29 15.00
CA LEU A 141 1.42 0.80 15.67
C LEU A 141 1.21 0.02 16.98
N PRO A 142 0.99 0.71 18.13
CA PRO A 142 0.71 0.01 19.36
C PRO A 142 -0.64 -0.74 19.26
N GLY A 143 -0.66 -2.01 19.66
CA GLY A 143 -1.88 -2.80 19.63
C GLY A 143 -2.97 -2.23 20.55
N GLY A 144 -4.22 -2.21 20.07
CA GLY A 144 -5.39 -1.76 20.83
C GLY A 144 -5.38 -0.26 21.20
N SER A 145 -4.54 0.56 20.57
CA SER A 145 -4.31 1.95 20.99
C SER A 145 -4.96 3.02 20.12
N VAL A 146 -5.71 2.62 19.08
CA VAL A 146 -6.35 3.55 18.14
C VAL A 146 -7.78 3.79 18.59
N THR A 147 -8.06 5.01 19.05
CA THR A 147 -9.42 5.50 19.30
C THR A 147 -9.75 6.50 18.21
N GLY A 148 -10.33 6.05 17.10
CA GLY A 148 -10.56 6.92 15.95
C GLY A 148 -10.49 6.16 14.64
N TRP A 149 -9.83 6.74 13.65
CA TRP A 149 -9.83 6.24 12.28
C TRP A 149 -8.47 5.69 11.86
N ILE A 150 -8.50 4.55 11.19
CA ILE A 150 -7.42 4.11 10.31
C ILE A 150 -7.89 4.30 8.88
N PHE A 151 -7.18 5.13 8.15
CA PHE A 151 -7.48 5.51 6.78
C PHE A 151 -6.36 5.05 5.85
N SER A 152 -6.74 4.66 4.64
CA SER A 152 -5.77 4.34 3.59
C SER A 152 -6.39 4.62 2.23
N ASN A 153 -5.68 5.40 1.41
CA ASN A 153 -6.06 5.66 0.02
C ASN A 153 -5.04 4.99 -0.90
N GLU A 154 -5.52 4.14 -1.81
CA GLU A 154 -4.70 3.53 -2.89
C GLU A 154 -3.49 2.71 -2.39
N LEU A 155 -3.55 2.15 -1.17
CA LEU A 155 -2.51 1.25 -0.68
C LEU A 155 -2.67 -0.18 -1.21
N TYR A 156 -3.91 -0.71 -1.19
CA TYR A 156 -4.17 -2.12 -1.44
C TYR A 156 -3.96 -2.53 -2.91
N ASP A 157 -4.11 -1.60 -3.85
CA ASP A 157 -3.78 -1.83 -5.27
C ASP A 157 -2.27 -1.87 -5.52
N ALA A 158 -1.47 -1.21 -4.68
CA ALA A 158 -0.01 -1.21 -4.77
C ALA A 158 0.63 -2.45 -4.11
N LEU A 159 -0.13 -3.23 -3.32
CA LEU A 159 0.39 -4.44 -2.67
C LEU A 159 0.74 -5.51 -3.73
N PRO A 160 1.91 -6.17 -3.61
CA PRO A 160 2.31 -7.25 -4.51
C PRO A 160 1.29 -8.38 -4.57
N VAL A 161 1.07 -8.90 -5.78
CA VAL A 161 0.11 -9.98 -6.03
C VAL A 161 0.82 -11.22 -6.57
N ALA A 162 0.35 -12.40 -6.15
CA ALA A 162 0.59 -13.62 -6.90
C ALA A 162 -0.44 -13.73 -8.02
N ARG A 163 -0.04 -14.21 -9.19
CA ARG A 163 -0.96 -14.46 -10.32
C ARG A 163 -1.08 -15.94 -10.54
N VAL A 164 -2.31 -16.41 -10.70
CA VAL A 164 -2.62 -17.82 -10.96
C VAL A 164 -3.53 -17.95 -12.16
N VAL A 165 -3.44 -19.06 -12.87
CA VAL A 165 -4.22 -19.37 -14.07
C VAL A 165 -4.82 -20.77 -13.97
N GLY A 166 -6.07 -20.91 -14.39
CA GLY A 166 -6.65 -22.23 -14.61
C GLY A 166 -5.94 -22.93 -15.76
N ALA A 167 -5.47 -24.14 -15.53
CA ALA A 167 -4.77 -24.98 -16.50
C ALA A 167 -5.48 -26.33 -16.62
N ARG A 168 -5.10 -27.13 -17.63
CA ARG A 168 -5.68 -28.47 -17.86
C ARG A 168 -5.52 -29.41 -16.66
N GLU A 169 -4.42 -29.25 -15.93
CA GLU A 169 -4.07 -30.10 -14.78
C GLU A 169 -4.27 -29.35 -13.44
N GLY A 170 -5.24 -28.45 -13.36
CA GLY A 170 -5.57 -27.72 -12.14
C GLY A 170 -5.05 -26.28 -12.17
N LEU A 171 -4.51 -25.79 -11.05
CA LEU A 171 -4.07 -24.41 -10.92
C LEU A 171 -2.56 -24.27 -11.19
N ALA A 172 -2.18 -23.28 -11.98
CA ALA A 172 -0.78 -22.91 -12.16
C ALA A 172 -0.52 -21.49 -11.63
N GLU A 173 0.62 -21.28 -10.96
CA GLU A 173 1.17 -19.96 -10.70
C GLU A 173 1.83 -19.41 -11.96
N LEU A 174 1.52 -18.17 -12.31
CA LEU A 174 2.19 -17.41 -13.36
C LEU A 174 3.43 -16.72 -12.77
N ARG A 175 4.59 -17.36 -12.94
CA ARG A 175 5.89 -16.85 -12.50
C ARG A 175 6.56 -16.02 -13.60
N VAL A 176 7.52 -15.18 -13.24
CA VAL A 176 8.29 -14.35 -14.18
C VAL A 176 9.63 -15.00 -14.45
N GLY A 177 9.82 -15.45 -15.70
CA GLY A 177 11.08 -15.97 -16.23
C GLY A 177 11.69 -15.06 -17.31
N LEU A 178 12.62 -15.61 -18.09
CA LEU A 178 13.21 -14.93 -19.24
C LEU A 178 12.93 -15.69 -20.54
N GLY A 179 12.49 -14.97 -21.57
CA GLY A 179 12.39 -15.44 -22.95
C GLY A 179 13.12 -14.46 -23.87
N HIS A 180 14.22 -14.90 -24.49
CA HIS A 180 15.10 -14.04 -25.31
C HIS A 180 15.44 -12.71 -24.62
N GLU A 181 15.90 -12.77 -23.36
CA GLU A 181 16.28 -11.61 -22.52
C GLU A 181 15.15 -10.66 -22.09
N ARG A 182 13.89 -10.97 -22.46
CA ARG A 182 12.71 -10.25 -21.99
C ARG A 182 12.01 -11.01 -20.88
N PHE A 183 11.39 -10.29 -19.95
CA PHE A 183 10.53 -10.92 -18.95
C PHE A 183 9.36 -11.61 -19.64
N ALA A 184 9.10 -12.85 -19.24
CA ALA A 184 8.05 -13.70 -19.81
C ALA A 184 7.32 -14.47 -18.72
N TRP A 185 6.04 -14.74 -18.93
CA TRP A 185 5.27 -15.61 -18.04
C TRP A 185 5.73 -17.06 -18.19
N VAL A 186 5.96 -17.71 -17.06
CA VAL A 186 6.30 -19.13 -16.97
C VAL A 186 5.29 -19.77 -16.02
N PRO A 187 4.29 -20.50 -16.53
CA PRO A 187 3.37 -21.26 -15.71
C PRO A 187 4.11 -22.37 -14.96
N THR A 188 3.88 -22.48 -13.66
CA THR A 188 4.36 -23.58 -12.81
C THR A 188 3.22 -24.09 -11.94
N PRO A 189 3.25 -25.32 -11.40
CA PRO A 189 2.24 -25.76 -10.43
C PRO A 189 2.06 -24.72 -9.31
N ALA A 190 0.81 -24.39 -8.98
CA ALA A 190 0.54 -23.43 -7.91
C ALA A 190 0.95 -24.05 -6.56
N PRO A 191 1.59 -23.28 -5.66
CA PRO A 191 1.87 -23.76 -4.32
C PRO A 191 0.57 -23.85 -3.49
N PRO A 192 0.48 -24.79 -2.53
CA PRO A 192 -0.76 -25.04 -1.76
C PRO A 192 -1.41 -23.79 -1.14
N PRO A 193 -0.66 -22.80 -0.60
CA PRO A 193 -1.28 -21.60 -0.05
C PRO A 193 -2.13 -20.79 -1.04
N LEU A 194 -1.80 -20.81 -2.35
CA LEU A 194 -2.60 -20.10 -3.37
C LEU A 194 -3.86 -20.89 -3.73
N GLU A 195 -3.77 -22.22 -3.78
CA GLU A 195 -4.92 -23.10 -4.00
C GLU A 195 -5.90 -23.01 -2.83
N GLU A 196 -5.40 -23.10 -1.59
CA GLU A 196 -6.16 -22.95 -0.36
C GLU A 196 -6.87 -21.59 -0.29
N HIS A 197 -6.19 -20.52 -0.72
CA HIS A 197 -6.78 -19.19 -0.77
C HIS A 197 -8.00 -19.16 -1.70
N LEU A 198 -7.89 -19.63 -2.95
CA LEU A 198 -9.04 -19.67 -3.86
C LEU A 198 -10.15 -20.57 -3.35
N ALA A 199 -9.79 -21.73 -2.79
CA ALA A 199 -10.75 -22.68 -2.22
C ALA A 199 -11.54 -22.06 -1.05
N ALA A 200 -10.90 -21.26 -0.19
CA ALA A 200 -11.56 -20.55 0.92
C ALA A 200 -12.65 -19.59 0.42
N PHE A 201 -12.46 -18.99 -0.75
CA PHE A 201 -13.47 -18.14 -1.42
C PHE A 201 -14.38 -18.91 -2.39
N ARG A 202 -14.23 -20.24 -2.49
CA ARG A 202 -14.96 -21.12 -3.43
C ARG A 202 -14.80 -20.67 -4.89
N VAL A 203 -13.61 -20.18 -5.23
CA VAL A 203 -13.26 -19.76 -6.60
C VAL A 203 -12.58 -20.93 -7.30
N GLY A 204 -13.15 -21.36 -8.42
CA GLY A 204 -12.51 -22.26 -9.39
C GLY A 204 -12.20 -21.48 -10.67
N LEU A 205 -11.06 -21.76 -11.29
CA LEU A 205 -10.66 -21.15 -12.57
C LEU A 205 -10.74 -22.19 -13.69
N GLU A 206 -11.45 -21.84 -14.77
CA GLU A 206 -11.43 -22.60 -16.01
C GLU A 206 -10.11 -22.39 -16.77
N GLU A 207 -9.81 -23.27 -17.74
CA GLU A 207 -8.59 -23.18 -18.55
C GLU A 207 -8.45 -21.79 -19.19
N GLY A 208 -7.34 -21.10 -18.89
CA GLY A 208 -7.04 -19.76 -19.37
C GLY A 208 -7.59 -18.61 -18.52
N GLN A 209 -8.45 -18.86 -17.54
CA GLN A 209 -8.90 -17.81 -16.61
C GLN A 209 -7.77 -17.46 -15.63
N VAL A 210 -7.54 -16.17 -15.42
CA VAL A 210 -6.48 -15.65 -14.55
C VAL A 210 -7.10 -14.97 -13.33
N ALA A 211 -6.51 -15.22 -12.15
CA ALA A 211 -6.83 -14.50 -10.93
C ALA A 211 -5.56 -13.94 -10.27
N GLU A 212 -5.78 -12.95 -9.42
CA GLU A 212 -4.73 -12.29 -8.65
C GLU A 212 -5.04 -12.43 -7.16
N ILE A 213 -4.04 -12.88 -6.41
CA ILE A 213 -4.14 -13.13 -4.98
C ILE A 213 -3.17 -12.18 -4.29
N ARG A 214 -3.60 -11.52 -3.22
CA ARG A 214 -2.79 -10.61 -2.39
C ARG A 214 -2.54 -11.24 -1.01
N PRO A 215 -1.48 -12.03 -0.83
CA PRO A 215 -1.26 -12.75 0.44
C PRO A 215 -1.06 -11.82 1.64
N SER A 216 -0.51 -10.62 1.43
CA SER A 216 -0.24 -9.63 2.48
C SER A 216 -1.47 -8.82 2.90
N ALA A 217 -2.53 -8.78 2.09
CA ALA A 217 -3.70 -7.93 2.36
C ALA A 217 -4.47 -8.38 3.61
N ALA A 218 -4.71 -9.68 3.79
CA ALA A 218 -5.46 -10.18 4.94
C ALA A 218 -4.68 -10.08 6.27
N PRO A 219 -3.38 -10.41 6.35
CA PRO A 219 -2.56 -10.11 7.52
C PRO A 219 -2.54 -8.61 7.87
N LEU A 220 -2.36 -7.73 6.88
CA LEU A 220 -2.39 -6.29 7.10
C LEU A 220 -3.74 -5.84 7.65
N HIS A 221 -4.84 -6.26 7.03
CA HIS A 221 -6.19 -5.90 7.49
C HIS A 221 -6.45 -6.37 8.92
N ARG A 222 -6.06 -7.62 9.27
CA ARG A 222 -6.19 -8.13 10.64
C ARG A 222 -5.33 -7.43 11.67
N HIS A 223 -4.19 -6.86 11.26
CA HIS A 223 -3.34 -6.07 12.14
C HIS A 223 -3.97 -4.69 12.42
N LEU A 224 -4.68 -4.13 11.44
CA LEU A 224 -5.33 -2.83 11.54
C LEU A 224 -6.74 -2.88 12.16
N ALA A 225 -7.43 -4.03 12.13
CA ALA A 225 -8.78 -4.22 12.66
C ALA A 225 -8.80 -4.72 14.12
#